data_AF-C9JSD1-F1
#
_entry.id   AF-C9JSD1-F1
#
_cell.length_a   1.000
_cell.length_b   1.000
_cell.length_c   1.000
_cell.angle_alpha   90.00
_cell.angle_beta   90.00
_cell.angle_gamma   90.00
#
_symmetry.space_group_name_H-M   'P 1'
#
loop_
_entity.id
_entity.type
_entity.pdbx_description
1 polymer ?
#
loop_
_entity_poly.entity_id
_entity_poly.type
_entity_poly.pdbx_seq_one_letter_code
_entity_poly.pdbx_strand_id
1 'polypeptide(L)'
;MRAGPGPTVTLALVLAVSWAMELKPTAPPIFTGRPFVVAWDVPTQDCGPRLKVPLDLNAFDVQASPNEGFVNQNITIFYRD
;
A
#
# COMPACT_ATOMS: atom_id res chain seq x y z
N MET A 1 -12.58 50.95 -1.82
CA MET A 1 -13.43 49.73 -1.91
C MET A 1 -12.83 48.86 -3.01
N ARG A 2 -12.22 47.71 -2.69
CA ARG A 2 -11.71 46.80 -3.73
C ARG A 2 -12.90 46.02 -4.27
N ALA A 3 -13.21 46.19 -5.55
CA ALA A 3 -14.18 45.33 -6.23
C ALA A 3 -13.66 43.89 -6.17
N GLY A 4 -14.49 42.97 -5.71
CA GLY A 4 -14.16 41.54 -5.69
C GLY A 4 -14.00 40.98 -7.10
N PRO A 5 -13.44 39.77 -7.24
CA PRO A 5 -13.37 39.08 -8.52
C PRO A 5 -14.77 38.95 -9.14
N GLY A 6 -14.87 39.25 -10.43
CA GLY A 6 -16.12 39.10 -11.18
C GLY A 6 -16.56 37.62 -11.27
N PRO A 7 -17.83 37.36 -11.58
CA PRO A 7 -18.41 36.00 -11.55
C PRO A 7 -17.68 34.98 -12.43
N THR A 8 -17.13 35.38 -13.57
CA THR A 8 -16.30 34.54 -14.43
C THR A 8 -14.98 34.14 -13.76
N VAL A 9 -14.34 35.07 -13.06
CA VAL A 9 -13.10 34.82 -12.32
C VAL A 9 -13.37 33.87 -11.16
N THR A 10 -14.48 34.07 -10.45
CA THR A 10 -14.91 33.19 -9.35
C THR A 10 -15.18 31.77 -9.86
N LEU A 11 -15.90 31.61 -10.97
CA LEU A 11 -16.18 30.29 -11.55
C LEU A 11 -14.91 29.57 -12.01
N ALA A 12 -14.00 30.28 -12.67
CA ALA A 12 -12.71 29.73 -13.09
C ALA A 12 -11.86 29.28 -11.90
N LEU A 13 -11.85 30.04 -10.80
CA LEU A 13 -11.18 29.66 -9.56
C LEU A 13 -11.80 28.40 -8.94
N VAL A 14 -13.12 28.30 -8.88
CA VAL A 14 -13.79 27.10 -8.36
C VAL A 14 -13.43 25.87 -9.20
N LEU A 15 -13.49 25.97 -10.54
CA LEU A 15 -13.11 24.87 -11.43
C LEU A 15 -11.65 24.44 -11.23
N ALA A 16 -10.71 25.40 -11.17
CA ALA A 16 -9.30 25.09 -10.96
C ALA A 16 -9.05 24.40 -9.60
N VAL A 17 -9.74 24.82 -8.54
CA VAL A 17 -9.63 24.18 -7.21
C VAL A 17 -10.23 22.78 -7.22
N SER A 18 -11.38 22.57 -7.88
CA SER A 18 -12.00 21.25 -8.00
C SER A 18 -11.10 20.24 -8.71
N TRP A 19 -10.46 20.66 -9.81
CA TRP A 19 -9.50 19.84 -10.55
C TRP A 19 -8.23 19.56 -9.73
N ALA A 20 -7.75 20.56 -8.99
CA ALA A 20 -6.56 20.38 -8.13
C ALA A 20 -6.82 19.47 -6.92
N MET A 21 -8.07 19.28 -6.51
CA MET A 21 -8.45 18.44 -5.37
C MET A 21 -8.80 17.00 -5.78
N GLU A 22 -8.65 16.66 -7.06
CA GLU A 22 -8.89 15.31 -7.54
C GLU A 22 -7.84 14.35 -6.95
N LEU A 23 -8.29 13.50 -6.02
CA LEU A 23 -7.45 12.47 -5.44
C LEU A 23 -6.99 11.52 -6.54
N LYS A 24 -5.72 11.12 -6.50
CA LYS A 24 -5.22 10.10 -7.42
C LYS A 24 -6.08 8.83 -7.25
N PRO A 25 -6.60 8.25 -8.34
CA PRO A 25 -7.35 7.00 -8.26
C PRO A 25 -6.54 5.92 -7.53
N THR A 26 -7.16 5.25 -6.57
CA THR A 26 -6.58 4.13 -5.82
C THR A 26 -7.57 2.97 -5.75
N ALA A 27 -7.05 1.74 -5.71
CA ALA A 27 -7.85 0.57 -5.39
C ALA A 27 -8.36 0.65 -3.94
N PRO A 28 -9.51 0.02 -3.62
CA PRO A 28 -9.96 -0.11 -2.24
C PRO A 28 -8.94 -0.90 -1.41
N PRO A 29 -8.85 -0.65 -0.09
CA PRO A 29 -7.97 -1.39 0.79
C PRO A 29 -8.21 -2.91 0.72
N ILE A 30 -7.13 -3.69 0.65
CA ILE A 30 -7.20 -5.16 0.65
C ILE A 30 -7.77 -5.67 1.98
N PHE A 31 -7.40 -5.03 3.10
CA PHE A 31 -7.94 -5.32 4.42
C PHE A 31 -8.77 -4.15 4.95
N THR A 32 -9.92 -4.45 5.52
CA THR A 32 -10.79 -3.44 6.14
C THR A 32 -10.04 -2.69 7.24
N GLY A 33 -10.07 -1.35 7.17
CA GLY A 33 -9.42 -0.49 8.17
C GLY A 33 -7.89 -0.40 8.05
N ARG A 34 -7.27 -1.00 7.02
CA ARG A 34 -5.82 -0.90 6.79
C ARG A 34 -5.52 -0.23 5.44
N PRO A 35 -5.33 1.11 5.41
CA PRO A 35 -5.02 1.83 4.17
C PRO A 35 -3.58 1.58 3.68
N PHE A 36 -2.71 1.07 4.56
CA PHE A 36 -1.33 0.68 4.25
C PHE A 36 -1.10 -0.74 4.76
N VAL A 37 -0.42 -1.56 3.96
CA VAL A 37 -0.16 -2.98 4.24
C VAL A 37 1.35 -3.22 4.18
N VAL A 38 1.89 -3.85 5.21
CA VAL A 38 3.28 -4.31 5.26
C VAL A 38 3.32 -5.82 5.20
N ALA A 39 4.00 -6.32 4.18
CA ALA A 39 4.20 -7.74 3.96
C ALA A 39 5.62 -8.18 4.31
N TRP A 40 5.74 -9.32 5.00
CA TRP A 40 7.01 -10.01 5.21
C TRP A 40 7.12 -11.18 4.24
N ASP A 41 7.86 -11.01 3.15
CA ASP A 41 8.13 -12.03 2.15
C ASP A 41 9.63 -12.30 2.04
N VAL A 42 10.17 -12.95 3.07
CA VAL A 42 11.62 -13.19 3.26
C VAL A 42 11.82 -14.67 3.63
N PRO A 43 12.90 -15.35 3.19
CA PRO A 43 13.09 -16.78 3.41
C PRO A 43 13.58 -17.10 4.84
N THR A 44 12.91 -16.57 5.87
CA THR A 44 13.32 -16.70 7.28
C THR A 44 12.74 -17.93 7.99
N GLN A 45 12.02 -18.80 7.30
CA GLN A 45 11.39 -20.01 7.87
C GLN A 45 12.46 -20.96 8.44
N ASP A 46 13.64 -20.94 7.84
CA ASP A 46 14.81 -21.74 8.19
C ASP A 46 15.55 -21.22 9.44
N CYS A 47 15.36 -19.96 9.84
CA CYS A 47 16.10 -19.34 10.95
C CYS A 47 15.81 -20.03 12.30
N GLY A 48 14.54 -20.36 12.57
CA GLY A 48 14.13 -21.06 13.78
C GLY A 48 14.77 -22.46 13.93
N PRO A 49 14.51 -23.40 13.00
CA PRO A 49 15.01 -24.77 13.14
C PRO A 49 16.54 -24.88 13.01
N ARG A 50 17.17 -24.13 12.07
CA ARG A 50 18.60 -24.27 11.74
C ARG A 50 19.50 -23.40 12.60
N LEU A 51 19.11 -22.15 12.84
CA LEU A 51 19.95 -21.16 13.54
C LEU A 51 19.50 -20.89 14.98
N LYS A 52 18.37 -21.47 15.42
CA LYS A 52 17.76 -21.24 16.74
C LYS A 52 17.41 -19.76 16.99
N VAL A 53 17.08 -19.04 15.92
CA VAL A 53 16.64 -17.64 15.97
C VAL A 53 15.16 -17.59 15.55
N PRO A 54 14.21 -17.66 16.50
CA PRO A 54 12.82 -17.42 16.20
C PRO A 54 12.61 -15.93 15.92
N LEU A 55 11.79 -15.61 14.91
CA LEU A 55 11.40 -14.25 14.57
C LEU A 55 9.93 -14.04 14.92
N ASP A 56 9.63 -12.94 15.62
CA ASP A 56 8.25 -12.50 15.81
C ASP A 56 7.82 -11.65 14.62
N LEU A 57 6.87 -12.16 13.84
CA LEU A 57 6.38 -11.54 12.61
C LEU A 57 4.97 -10.93 12.79
N ASN A 58 4.47 -10.81 14.02
CA ASN A 58 3.12 -10.30 14.28
C ASN A 58 2.94 -8.81 13.96
N ALA A 59 4.04 -8.06 13.77
CA ALA A 59 4.00 -6.68 13.32
C ALA A 59 3.59 -6.51 11.84
N PHE A 60 3.66 -7.59 11.05
CA PHE A 60 3.34 -7.58 9.62
C PHE A 60 1.89 -7.99 9.37
N ASP A 61 1.26 -7.34 8.39
CA ASP A 61 -0.12 -7.63 7.98
C ASP A 61 -0.21 -8.96 7.22
N VAL A 62 0.87 -9.31 6.51
CA VAL A 62 0.95 -10.51 5.69
C VAL A 62 2.31 -11.17 5.90
N GLN A 63 2.32 -12.50 6.01
CA GLN A 63 3.52 -13.30 6.13
C GLN A 63 3.55 -14.30 4.98
N ALA A 64 4.65 -14.34 4.23
CA ALA A 64 4.86 -15.21 3.09
C ALA A 64 6.32 -15.70 3.05
N SER A 65 6.58 -16.64 2.15
CA SER A 65 7.90 -17.22 1.93
C SER A 65 8.21 -17.20 0.43
N PRO A 66 9.35 -16.64 0.00
CA PRO A 66 9.73 -16.71 -1.40
C PRO A 66 10.34 -18.08 -1.76
N ASN A 67 10.58 -18.96 -0.77
CA ASN A 67 11.06 -20.32 -1.01
C ASN A 67 10.00 -21.12 -1.79
N GLU A 68 10.39 -21.69 -2.93
CA GLU A 68 9.51 -22.41 -3.87
C GLU A 68 8.77 -23.62 -3.26
N GLY A 69 9.25 -24.15 -2.13
CA GLY A 69 8.56 -25.19 -1.37
C GLY A 69 7.29 -24.72 -0.65
N PHE A 70 7.03 -23.41 -0.61
CA PHE A 70 5.86 -22.82 0.04
C PHE A 70 4.91 -22.29 -1.05
N VAL A 71 3.70 -22.84 -1.09
CA VAL A 71 2.68 -22.52 -2.09
C VAL A 71 1.36 -22.15 -1.41
N ASN A 72 0.42 -21.59 -2.18
CA ASN A 72 -0.89 -21.13 -1.69
C ASN A 72 -0.79 -20.09 -0.57
N GLN A 73 0.18 -19.19 -0.66
CA GLN A 73 0.37 -18.10 0.29
C GLN A 73 -0.35 -16.83 -0.18
N ASN A 74 -0.48 -15.85 0.71
CA ASN A 74 -1.11 -14.56 0.39
C ASN A 74 -0.30 -13.72 -0.62
N ILE A 75 0.98 -14.02 -0.79
CA ILE A 75 1.90 -13.34 -1.71
C ILE A 75 2.63 -14.41 -2.51
N THR A 76 2.76 -14.16 -3.80
CA THR A 76 3.51 -15.01 -4.73
C THR A 76 4.49 -14.13 -5.49
N ILE A 77 5.78 -14.46 -5.43
CA ILE A 77 6.81 -13.85 -6.27
C ILE A 77 7.12 -14.78 -7.44
N PHE A 78 7.23 -14.19 -8.63
CA PHE A 78 7.71 -14.87 -9.82
C PHE A 78 9.10 -14.31 -10.15
N TYR A 79 10.14 -15.10 -9.88
CA TYR A 79 11.47 -14.76 -10.34
C TYR A 79 11.59 -15.07 -11.83
N ARG A 80 12.34 -14.22 -12.53
CA ARG A 80 12.80 -14.51 -13.88
C ARG A 80 14.14 -15.23 -13.75
N ASP A 81 14.31 -16.33 -14.47
CA ASP A 81 15.61 -17.00 -14.63
C ASP A 81 16.70 -16.04 -15.16
#